data_AF-A0A6N7PQ10-F1
#
_entry.id   AF-A0A6N7PQ10-F1
#
_cell.length_a   1.000
_cell.length_b   1.000
_cell.length_c   1.000
_cell.angle_alpha   90.00
_cell.angle_beta   90.00
_cell.angle_gamma   90.00
#
_symmetry.space_group_name_H-M   'P 1'
#
loop_
_entity.id
_entity.type
_entity.pdbx_description
1 polymer ?
#
loop_
_entity_poly.entity_id
_entity_poly.type
_entity_poly.pdbx_seq_one_letter_code
_entity_poly.pdbx_strand_id
1 'polypeptide(L)'
;MKSKTYVFLVLSGLMGLGLGACRATGTTPMGAGGEGGEGGAGASGGGGAGASGGMGAGGMTTSSTGAAGGSSSSGSMCTPTGDENTTEACSDGFDNDCDGFKDCNDFNCDQVAPCVKIQEKSNPLCSDGLDNDMNGKADCEETACKELAFCKREWSNGRCSDGMDNDGDTFVDCMDTDCQAEGIIVCDGDQPANPMPMASEFEALANDACTNGQNEDGNNFIDCADNACLVNPDVTACKNLVREDSNAFCGNGLDDDKDGFADCEDPGCQREGIVVCNANVPANPMPPPDQWTALANAECSNGATDDSNNFIDCADFGCSLSPDVTICPEANDAECSDNLDNNGNTFVDCADNSCSRKASITVCGHELSFADCSDGVSNDGNPFVDCDDFACGSSGACVK
;
A
#
# COMPACT_ATOMS: atom_id res chain seq x y z
N MET A 1 12.49 18.97 -56.61
CA MET A 1 12.64 17.98 -57.71
C MET A 1 13.12 16.66 -57.10
N LYS A 2 12.44 15.57 -57.51
CA LYS A 2 12.79 14.14 -57.36
C LYS A 2 12.35 13.42 -56.06
N SER A 3 11.14 12.88 -56.20
CA SER A 3 10.62 11.66 -55.57
C SER A 3 11.55 10.46 -55.75
N LYS A 4 11.63 9.58 -54.74
CA LYS A 4 12.18 8.22 -54.86
C LYS A 4 11.21 7.20 -54.27
N THR A 5 10.59 6.46 -55.19
CA THR A 5 9.88 5.20 -55.00
C THR A 5 10.83 4.11 -54.48
N TYR A 6 10.40 3.34 -53.47
CA TYR A 6 11.00 2.05 -53.11
C TYR A 6 10.06 0.91 -53.51
N VAL A 7 10.61 -0.05 -54.25
CA VAL A 7 9.95 -1.25 -54.76
C VAL A 7 10.28 -2.41 -53.81
N PHE A 8 9.24 -3.12 -53.36
CA PHE A 8 9.33 -4.38 -52.61
C PHE A 8 9.80 -5.52 -53.51
N LEU A 9 10.76 -6.32 -53.03
CA LEU A 9 11.20 -7.57 -53.64
C LEU A 9 11.03 -8.69 -52.60
N VAL A 10 10.08 -9.58 -52.87
CA VAL A 10 9.82 -10.81 -52.11
C VAL A 10 10.72 -11.91 -52.69
N LEU A 11 11.49 -12.59 -51.84
CA LEU A 11 12.23 -13.80 -52.21
C LEU A 11 11.80 -14.96 -51.29
N SER A 12 11.13 -15.93 -51.90
CA SER A 12 10.79 -17.22 -51.29
C SER A 12 11.99 -18.17 -51.33
N GLY A 13 12.30 -18.80 -50.20
CA GLY A 13 13.30 -19.86 -50.08
C GLY A 13 12.69 -21.13 -49.48
N LEU A 14 12.83 -22.25 -50.19
CA LEU A 14 12.23 -23.55 -49.91
C LEU A 14 13.36 -24.59 -50.07
N MET A 15 13.66 -25.38 -49.02
CA MET A 15 14.40 -26.66 -48.97
C MET A 15 14.77 -26.90 -47.48
N GLY A 16 14.68 -28.08 -46.85
CA GLY A 16 14.25 -29.41 -47.25
C GLY A 16 14.54 -30.43 -46.12
N LEU A 17 13.62 -31.38 -45.94
CA LEU A 17 13.76 -32.82 -45.59
C LEU A 17 14.64 -33.29 -44.39
N GLY A 18 14.03 -34.08 -43.50
CA GLY A 18 14.73 -35.08 -42.67
C GLY A 18 13.83 -35.83 -41.68
N LEU A 19 13.74 -37.16 -41.84
CA LEU A 19 12.82 -38.12 -41.21
C LEU A 19 13.08 -38.43 -39.72
N GLY A 20 12.03 -38.86 -39.00
CA GLY A 20 12.16 -39.67 -37.78
C GLY A 20 10.81 -40.05 -37.17
N ALA A 21 10.41 -41.32 -37.30
CA ALA A 21 9.10 -41.87 -36.91
C ALA A 21 8.98 -42.18 -35.40
N CYS A 22 7.75 -42.14 -34.86
CA CYS A 22 7.12 -43.30 -34.22
C CYS A 22 5.64 -43.05 -33.85
N ARG A 23 4.83 -44.08 -34.10
CA ARG A 23 3.39 -44.20 -33.83
C ARG A 23 3.10 -44.54 -32.37
N ALA A 24 2.00 -43.99 -31.84
CA ALA A 24 0.97 -44.70 -31.05
C ALA A 24 -0.31 -43.84 -31.11
N THR A 25 -1.32 -44.17 -31.93
CA THR A 25 -2.58 -44.85 -31.53
C THR A 25 -3.20 -44.23 -30.28
N GLY A 26 -4.39 -43.64 -30.26
CA GLY A 26 -5.48 -43.53 -31.21
C GLY A 26 -6.77 -43.22 -30.43
N THR A 27 -7.72 -42.52 -31.07
CA THR A 27 -9.20 -42.70 -30.98
C THR A 27 -9.85 -42.55 -29.59
N THR A 28 -10.88 -41.74 -29.33
CA THR A 28 -11.97 -41.18 -30.16
C THR A 28 -12.81 -40.21 -29.28
N PRO A 29 -13.76 -39.45 -29.85
CA PRO A 29 -14.28 -38.17 -29.36
C PRO A 29 -15.66 -38.27 -28.68
N MET A 30 -16.14 -37.14 -28.15
CA MET A 30 -17.55 -36.72 -27.92
C MET A 30 -17.54 -35.76 -26.72
N GLY A 31 -18.18 -34.59 -26.69
CA GLY A 31 -19.10 -33.92 -27.58
C GLY A 31 -19.46 -32.58 -26.94
N ALA A 32 -19.83 -31.60 -27.76
CA ALA A 32 -20.36 -30.32 -27.32
C ALA A 32 -21.75 -30.46 -26.68
N GLY A 33 -22.08 -29.56 -25.74
CA GLY A 33 -23.43 -29.36 -25.23
C GLY A 33 -23.44 -28.32 -24.12
N GLY A 34 -24.02 -27.15 -24.40
CA GLY A 34 -24.19 -26.06 -23.45
C GLY A 34 -25.54 -26.06 -22.73
N GLU A 35 -25.74 -24.93 -22.03
CA GLU A 35 -26.98 -24.36 -21.44
C GLU A 35 -27.43 -24.81 -20.03
N GLY A 36 -27.29 -23.89 -19.06
CA GLY A 36 -28.41 -23.26 -18.34
C GLY A 36 -28.97 -23.91 -17.06
N GLY A 37 -29.08 -23.10 -15.97
CA GLY A 37 -30.29 -23.08 -15.11
C GLY A 37 -30.17 -23.47 -13.63
N GLU A 38 -30.12 -22.45 -12.77
CA GLU A 38 -30.78 -22.22 -11.46
C GLU A 38 -31.00 -23.35 -10.42
N GLY A 39 -30.70 -23.01 -9.14
CA GLY A 39 -31.60 -23.27 -8.01
C GLY A 39 -31.07 -24.01 -6.77
N GLY A 40 -30.76 -23.23 -5.71
CA GLY A 40 -31.47 -23.36 -4.41
C GLY A 40 -31.02 -24.37 -3.33
N ALA A 41 -30.62 -23.77 -2.20
CA ALA A 41 -30.96 -24.12 -0.79
C ALA A 41 -30.18 -25.21 0.00
N GLY A 42 -29.43 -24.73 1.00
CA GLY A 42 -29.78 -24.89 2.42
C GLY A 42 -29.14 -26.04 3.22
N ALA A 43 -28.45 -25.72 4.33
CA ALA A 43 -28.87 -26.06 5.70
C ALA A 43 -27.77 -25.86 6.78
N SER A 44 -28.16 -25.16 7.85
CA SER A 44 -27.91 -25.40 9.30
C SER A 44 -26.47 -25.40 9.84
N GLY A 45 -26.12 -24.84 11.01
CA GLY A 45 -26.90 -24.40 12.17
C GLY A 45 -26.30 -24.98 13.47
N GLY A 46 -26.05 -24.12 14.47
CA GLY A 46 -25.69 -24.47 15.87
C GLY A 46 -24.64 -23.52 16.45
N GLY A 47 -24.76 -22.87 17.60
CA GLY A 47 -25.71 -22.98 18.72
C GLY A 47 -24.94 -23.11 20.05
N GLY A 48 -25.03 -22.09 20.93
CA GLY A 48 -24.56 -22.11 22.32
C GLY A 48 -23.37 -21.16 22.58
N ALA A 49 -23.29 -20.38 23.65
CA ALA A 49 -23.99 -20.41 24.93
C ALA A 49 -24.01 -19.01 25.58
N GLY A 50 -25.05 -18.72 26.35
CA GLY A 50 -25.08 -17.60 27.28
C GLY A 50 -24.51 -17.98 28.64
N ALA A 51 -24.02 -16.99 29.38
CA ALA A 51 -24.00 -16.98 30.83
C ALA A 51 -23.86 -15.55 31.36
N SER A 52 -25.00 -14.99 31.76
CA SER A 52 -25.11 -13.92 32.74
C SER A 52 -24.64 -14.41 34.12
N GLY A 53 -23.74 -13.68 34.77
CA GLY A 53 -23.33 -13.95 36.15
C GLY A 53 -22.82 -12.68 36.83
N GLY A 54 -23.66 -12.09 37.69
CA GLY A 54 -23.30 -10.94 38.51
C GLY A 54 -22.78 -11.32 39.90
N MET A 55 -22.35 -10.27 40.61
CA MET A 55 -22.15 -10.12 42.06
C MET A 55 -20.88 -10.74 42.66
N GLY A 56 -20.03 -9.85 43.21
CA GLY A 56 -18.93 -10.20 44.08
C GLY A 56 -18.27 -8.99 44.73
N ALA A 57 -19.04 -8.24 45.52
CA ALA A 57 -18.50 -7.23 46.43
C ALA A 57 -17.53 -7.90 47.42
N GLY A 58 -16.28 -7.43 47.44
CA GLY A 58 -15.24 -7.88 48.36
C GLY A 58 -14.38 -6.71 48.77
N GLY A 59 -14.92 -5.84 49.63
CA GLY A 59 -14.15 -4.82 50.31
C GLY A 59 -13.10 -5.47 51.21
N MET A 60 -11.85 -5.02 51.07
CA MET A 60 -10.84 -5.21 52.10
C MET A 60 -10.38 -3.84 52.56
N THR A 61 -10.90 -3.47 53.71
CA THR A 61 -10.52 -2.31 54.49
C THR A 61 -9.12 -2.51 55.06
N THR A 62 -8.20 -1.59 54.79
CA THR A 62 -7.18 -1.18 55.76
C THR A 62 -6.92 0.31 55.63
N SER A 63 -7.50 1.07 56.57
CA SER A 63 -7.15 2.47 56.78
C SER A 63 -5.75 2.59 57.39
N SER A 64 -4.97 3.47 56.76
CA SER A 64 -4.02 4.42 57.34
C SER A 64 -2.89 3.90 58.24
N THR A 65 -1.65 4.12 57.80
CA THR A 65 -0.68 5.01 58.48
C THR A 65 0.40 5.40 57.49
N GLY A 66 0.59 6.70 57.29
CA GLY A 66 1.53 7.26 56.33
C GLY A 66 3.00 7.07 56.65
N ALA A 67 3.82 7.27 55.63
CA ALA A 67 5.21 7.69 55.74
C ALA A 67 5.53 8.60 54.55
N ALA A 68 5.76 9.87 54.88
CA ALA A 68 6.32 10.86 53.99
C ALA A 68 7.83 10.63 53.78
N GLY A 69 8.32 11.03 52.60
CA GLY A 69 9.73 11.20 52.26
C GLY A 69 9.94 10.93 50.77
N GLY A 70 10.01 11.89 49.85
CA GLY A 70 10.35 13.30 49.94
C GLY A 70 11.68 13.55 49.24
N SER A 71 11.65 14.21 48.07
CA SER A 71 12.73 15.09 47.60
C SER A 71 12.19 16.11 46.61
N SER A 72 11.79 17.24 47.18
CA SER A 72 12.13 18.60 46.74
C SER A 72 11.98 18.94 45.25
N SER A 73 10.77 19.29 44.82
CA SER A 73 10.59 20.33 43.82
C SER A 73 10.30 21.66 44.52
N SER A 74 11.16 22.65 44.27
CA SER A 74 10.79 24.04 44.47
C SER A 74 9.66 24.36 43.49
N GLY A 75 8.44 24.40 44.01
CA GLY A 75 7.34 25.22 43.50
C GLY A 75 6.95 25.04 42.03
N SER A 76 6.16 24.01 41.76
CA SER A 76 4.96 24.21 40.95
C SER A 76 3.77 23.87 41.84
N MET A 77 2.78 24.77 41.93
CA MET A 77 1.52 24.44 42.59
C MET A 77 0.73 23.53 41.67
N CYS A 78 1.06 22.24 41.68
CA CYS A 78 0.26 21.22 41.02
C CYS A 78 -1.02 20.99 41.84
N THR A 79 -2.18 21.02 41.19
CA THR A 79 -3.47 20.69 41.80
C THR A 79 -4.00 19.47 41.06
N PRO A 80 -4.19 18.31 41.72
CA PRO A 80 -4.61 17.11 41.02
C PRO A 80 -5.97 17.33 40.33
N THR A 81 -5.99 17.11 39.03
CA THR A 81 -7.13 17.30 38.13
C THR A 81 -7.68 15.97 37.63
N GLY A 82 -6.94 14.87 37.74
CA GLY A 82 -7.36 13.53 37.33
C GLY A 82 -6.21 12.52 37.34
N ASP A 83 -6.46 11.34 36.76
CA ASP A 83 -5.39 10.39 36.43
C ASP A 83 -4.74 10.83 35.09
N GLU A 84 -3.43 10.64 34.94
CA GLU A 84 -2.68 10.96 33.71
C GLU A 84 -2.76 9.80 32.69
N ASN A 85 -3.97 9.40 32.28
CA ASN A 85 -4.17 8.19 31.47
C ASN A 85 -5.19 8.33 30.33
N THR A 86 -5.51 9.56 29.93
CA THR A 86 -6.35 9.86 28.75
C THR A 86 -5.57 10.71 27.77
N THR A 87 -5.96 10.69 26.49
CA THR A 87 -5.30 11.48 25.45
C THR A 87 -5.24 12.96 25.79
N GLU A 88 -6.31 13.50 26.38
CA GLU A 88 -6.36 14.88 26.83
C GLU A 88 -5.39 15.14 27.98
N ALA A 89 -5.33 14.24 28.97
CA ALA A 89 -4.45 14.39 30.12
C ALA A 89 -2.97 14.22 29.76
N CYS A 90 -2.67 13.36 28.78
CA CYS A 90 -1.31 13.06 28.33
C CYS A 90 -0.74 14.06 27.29
N SER A 91 -1.49 15.11 26.95
CA SER A 91 -1.08 16.10 25.94
C SER A 91 -1.41 17.56 26.31
N ASP A 92 -1.95 17.83 27.50
CA ASP A 92 -2.38 19.17 27.91
C ASP A 92 -1.27 20.04 28.50
N GLY A 93 -0.07 19.50 28.67
CA GLY A 93 1.09 20.19 29.21
C GLY A 93 1.14 20.24 30.73
N PHE A 94 0.18 19.62 31.44
CA PHE A 94 0.04 19.63 32.88
C PHE A 94 0.31 18.25 33.48
N ASP A 95 0.73 18.25 34.75
CA ASP A 95 0.85 17.05 35.59
C ASP A 95 -0.50 16.94 36.33
N ASN A 96 -1.41 16.13 35.81
CA ASN A 96 -2.78 16.00 36.25
C ASN A 96 -2.92 15.12 37.50
N ASP A 97 -2.01 14.17 37.71
CA ASP A 97 -1.99 13.30 38.89
C ASP A 97 -0.99 13.76 40.00
N CYS A 98 -0.19 14.78 39.68
CA CYS A 98 0.78 15.45 40.55
C CYS A 98 1.92 14.55 41.05
N ASP A 99 2.35 13.57 40.27
CA ASP A 99 3.46 12.69 40.62
C ASP A 99 4.85 13.23 40.20
N GLY A 100 4.86 14.34 39.45
CA GLY A 100 6.06 15.05 38.99
C GLY A 100 6.52 14.68 37.58
N PHE A 101 5.82 13.76 36.92
CA PHE A 101 5.91 13.51 35.50
C PHE A 101 4.72 14.18 34.79
N LYS A 102 4.82 14.38 33.49
CA LYS A 102 3.72 15.00 32.72
C LYS A 102 3.80 14.59 31.27
N ASP A 103 2.64 14.55 30.62
CA ASP A 103 2.50 14.22 29.21
C ASP A 103 3.23 12.89 28.91
N CYS A 104 3.91 12.78 27.76
CA CYS A 104 4.68 11.58 27.39
C CYS A 104 5.93 11.30 28.23
N ASN A 105 6.20 12.09 29.28
CA ASN A 105 7.20 11.75 30.28
C ASN A 105 6.57 11.04 31.49
N ASP A 106 5.25 10.95 31.56
CA ASP A 106 4.50 10.21 32.56
C ASP A 106 4.35 8.74 32.16
N PHE A 107 4.62 7.83 33.11
CA PHE A 107 4.53 6.39 32.89
C PHE A 107 3.09 5.90 32.71
N ASN A 108 2.11 6.63 33.23
CA ASN A 108 0.69 6.34 33.04
C ASN A 108 0.23 6.66 31.61
N CYS A 109 0.98 7.50 30.89
CA CYS A 109 0.78 7.83 29.48
C CYS A 109 1.45 6.88 28.49
N ASP A 110 2.30 5.94 28.92
CA ASP A 110 3.09 5.05 28.04
C ASP A 110 2.27 4.27 27.00
N GLN A 111 0.97 4.08 27.24
CA GLN A 111 0.04 3.35 26.35
C GLN A 111 -1.15 4.20 25.89
N VAL A 112 -1.04 5.53 26.01
CA VAL A 112 -2.11 6.47 25.70
C VAL A 112 -1.61 7.41 24.60
N ALA A 113 -2.31 7.49 23.46
CA ALA A 113 -1.94 8.43 22.39
C ALA A 113 -1.91 9.88 22.95
N PRO A 114 -0.90 10.71 22.63
CA PRO A 114 0.14 10.53 21.61
C PRO A 114 1.44 9.88 22.12
N CYS A 115 1.45 9.35 23.34
CA CYS A 115 2.65 8.89 24.04
C CYS A 115 2.95 7.40 23.83
N VAL A 116 2.06 6.69 23.13
CA VAL A 116 2.33 5.35 22.61
C VAL A 116 3.52 5.43 21.69
N LYS A 117 4.61 4.77 22.08
CA LYS A 117 5.69 4.47 21.15
C LYS A 117 5.24 3.28 20.32
N ILE A 118 5.00 3.51 19.03
CA ILE A 118 4.75 2.44 18.07
C ILE A 118 5.93 1.46 18.17
N GLN A 119 5.65 0.16 18.14
CA GLN A 119 6.70 -0.85 18.14
C GLN A 119 6.74 -1.44 16.75
N GLU A 120 7.85 -1.24 16.03
CA GLU A 120 8.10 -1.82 14.71
C GLU A 120 8.28 -3.34 14.82
N LYS A 121 7.18 -4.08 14.78
CA LYS A 121 7.21 -5.55 14.96
C LYS A 121 6.20 -6.30 14.10
N SER A 122 5.51 -5.60 13.20
CA SER A 122 4.63 -6.21 12.20
C SER A 122 5.36 -6.19 10.86
N ASN A 123 5.06 -7.15 9.97
CA ASN A 123 5.60 -7.13 8.61
C ASN A 123 5.50 -5.74 7.95
N PRO A 124 4.33 -5.06 7.96
CA PRO A 124 4.21 -3.74 7.34
C PRO A 124 5.10 -2.66 7.98
N LEU A 125 5.15 -2.57 9.32
CA LEU A 125 6.05 -1.65 10.04
C LEU A 125 7.54 -1.95 9.85
N CYS A 126 7.85 -3.14 9.36
CA CYS A 126 9.20 -3.65 9.22
C CYS A 126 9.64 -3.75 7.75
N SER A 127 8.92 -3.08 6.85
CA SER A 127 9.09 -3.19 5.39
C SER A 127 8.90 -1.87 4.63
N ASP A 128 8.62 -0.78 5.32
CA ASP A 128 8.16 0.48 4.72
C ASP A 128 9.30 1.49 4.47
N GLY A 129 10.52 1.21 4.94
CA GLY A 129 11.65 2.13 4.81
C GLY A 129 11.72 3.19 5.92
N LEU A 130 10.88 3.12 6.95
CA LEU A 130 10.71 4.16 7.96
C LEU A 130 11.11 3.68 9.37
N ASP A 131 11.64 4.61 10.16
CA ASP A 131 11.90 4.45 11.60
C ASP A 131 10.67 5.01 12.36
N ASN A 132 9.58 4.24 12.30
CA ASN A 132 8.27 4.46 12.89
C ASN A 132 8.30 4.60 14.42
N ASP A 133 9.26 3.98 15.11
CA ASP A 133 9.45 4.17 16.56
C ASP A 133 10.50 5.25 16.91
N MET A 134 11.09 5.87 15.88
CA MET A 134 12.09 6.94 15.93
C MET A 134 13.30 6.61 16.81
N ASN A 135 13.66 5.33 16.93
CA ASN A 135 14.80 4.90 17.74
C ASN A 135 16.14 4.92 16.98
N GLY A 136 16.11 5.24 15.69
CA GLY A 136 17.25 5.31 14.78
C GLY A 136 17.51 4.00 14.03
N LYS A 137 16.53 3.10 13.96
CA LYS A 137 16.61 1.84 13.20
C LYS A 137 15.27 1.61 12.51
N ALA A 138 15.31 1.52 11.19
CA ALA A 138 14.13 1.21 10.40
C ALA A 138 14.12 -0.27 10.01
N ASP A 139 12.93 -0.82 9.83
CA ASP A 139 12.71 -2.12 9.21
C ASP A 139 13.52 -3.26 9.83
N CYS A 140 14.21 -4.06 9.01
CA CYS A 140 15.01 -5.20 9.43
C CYS A 140 16.28 -4.81 10.22
N GLU A 141 16.61 -3.52 10.30
CA GLU A 141 17.61 -3.04 11.26
C GLU A 141 17.06 -3.03 12.69
N GLU A 142 15.73 -2.89 12.84
CA GLU A 142 15.04 -2.87 14.11
C GLU A 142 15.01 -4.26 14.76
N THR A 143 15.29 -4.28 16.06
CA THR A 143 15.39 -5.49 16.88
C THR A 143 14.07 -6.24 16.94
N ALA A 144 12.96 -5.52 17.03
CA ALA A 144 11.63 -6.11 17.06
C ALA A 144 11.19 -6.70 15.70
N CYS A 145 11.75 -6.22 14.59
CA CYS A 145 11.51 -6.72 13.23
C CYS A 145 12.32 -7.95 12.84
N LYS A 146 13.52 -8.15 13.41
CA LYS A 146 14.48 -9.20 13.00
C LYS A 146 13.92 -10.62 12.96
N GLU A 147 12.93 -10.91 13.80
CA GLU A 147 12.36 -12.26 13.89
C GLU A 147 11.26 -12.53 12.85
N LEU A 148 10.79 -11.50 12.16
CA LEU A 148 9.75 -11.62 11.14
C LEU A 148 10.26 -12.37 9.91
N ALA A 149 9.39 -13.20 9.33
CA ALA A 149 9.72 -13.99 8.14
C ALA A 149 10.17 -13.09 6.98
N PHE A 150 9.56 -11.91 6.85
CA PHE A 150 9.96 -10.91 5.88
C PHE A 150 11.43 -10.49 6.06
N CYS A 151 11.85 -10.15 7.27
CA CYS A 151 13.23 -9.77 7.54
C CYS A 151 14.23 -10.92 7.52
N LYS A 152 13.74 -12.17 7.52
CA LYS A 152 14.58 -13.37 7.45
C LYS A 152 14.80 -13.87 6.03
N ARG A 153 13.87 -13.61 5.11
CA ARG A 153 14.03 -13.97 3.69
C ARG A 153 15.34 -13.42 3.11
N GLU A 154 15.80 -14.04 2.02
CA GLU A 154 16.99 -13.62 1.28
C GLU A 154 16.63 -12.73 0.09
N TRP A 155 16.32 -11.45 0.33
CA TRP A 155 15.79 -10.50 -0.68
C TRP A 155 16.46 -9.13 -0.57
N SER A 156 17.64 -9.08 0.04
CA SER A 156 18.55 -7.93 -0.04
C SER A 156 19.93 -8.39 -0.49
N ASN A 157 20.68 -7.49 -1.11
CA ASN A 157 22.02 -7.80 -1.61
C ASN A 157 22.97 -8.22 -0.50
N GLY A 158 22.79 -7.65 0.70
CA GLY A 158 23.57 -8.01 1.88
C GLY A 158 23.31 -9.45 2.33
N ARG A 159 22.05 -9.90 2.33
CA ARG A 159 21.66 -11.26 2.73
C ARG A 159 22.04 -12.30 1.69
N CYS A 160 21.81 -11.98 0.42
CA CYS A 160 22.16 -12.83 -0.72
C CYS A 160 23.67 -12.97 -1.00
N SER A 161 24.54 -12.45 -0.12
CA SER A 161 25.99 -12.55 -0.25
C SER A 161 26.74 -12.68 1.08
N ASP A 162 26.06 -13.03 2.17
CA ASP A 162 26.67 -13.16 3.51
C ASP A 162 27.18 -14.57 3.85
N GLY A 163 26.87 -15.57 3.01
CA GLY A 163 27.28 -16.95 3.21
C GLY A 163 26.45 -17.71 4.23
N MET A 164 25.28 -17.22 4.61
CA MET A 164 24.36 -17.84 5.56
C MET A 164 23.01 -18.14 4.90
N ASP A 165 22.28 -19.10 5.46
CA ASP A 165 20.88 -19.39 5.15
C ASP A 165 20.04 -18.53 6.11
N ASN A 166 19.62 -17.35 5.67
CA ASN A 166 18.97 -16.37 6.55
C ASN A 166 17.52 -16.74 6.89
N ASP A 167 16.84 -17.49 6.03
CA ASP A 167 15.41 -17.76 6.13
C ASP A 167 15.10 -19.18 6.65
N GLY A 168 16.11 -20.05 6.66
CA GLY A 168 16.10 -21.39 7.22
C GLY A 168 15.59 -22.47 6.26
N ASP A 169 15.51 -22.19 4.95
CA ASP A 169 14.98 -23.11 3.95
C ASP A 169 16.02 -24.10 3.38
N THR A 170 17.28 -23.97 3.84
CA THR A 170 18.47 -24.76 3.50
C THR A 170 19.24 -24.35 2.24
N PHE A 171 18.75 -23.35 1.50
CA PHE A 171 19.51 -22.69 0.45
C PHE A 171 20.28 -21.48 1.02
N VAL A 172 21.30 -21.03 0.29
CA VAL A 172 22.25 -20.02 0.77
C VAL A 172 22.64 -19.12 -0.39
N ASP A 173 22.54 -17.81 -0.19
CA ASP A 173 22.96 -16.77 -1.12
C ASP A 173 22.34 -17.01 -2.51
N CYS A 174 23.13 -16.87 -3.59
CA CYS A 174 22.67 -17.09 -4.96
C CYS A 174 22.15 -18.52 -5.24
N MET A 175 22.38 -19.51 -4.39
CA MET A 175 21.74 -20.82 -4.55
C MET A 175 20.31 -20.85 -4.03
N ASP A 176 19.90 -19.81 -3.31
CA ASP A 176 18.54 -19.55 -2.88
C ASP A 176 17.73 -18.92 -4.02
N THR A 177 16.49 -19.38 -4.16
CA THR A 177 15.54 -18.84 -5.13
C THR A 177 15.02 -17.46 -4.74
N ASP A 178 15.00 -17.11 -3.45
CA ASP A 178 14.63 -15.78 -2.99
C ASP A 178 15.64 -14.72 -3.46
N CYS A 179 16.90 -15.12 -3.67
CA CYS A 179 17.95 -14.28 -4.24
C CYS A 179 17.92 -14.16 -5.77
N GLN A 180 17.00 -14.85 -6.45
CA GLN A 180 16.79 -14.76 -7.90
C GLN A 180 15.70 -13.73 -8.22
N ALA A 181 15.75 -12.56 -7.58
CA ALA A 181 14.74 -11.52 -7.66
C ALA A 181 15.32 -10.22 -8.22
N GLU A 182 14.48 -9.40 -8.82
CA GLU A 182 14.91 -8.09 -9.34
C GLU A 182 15.43 -7.17 -8.23
N GLY A 183 16.46 -6.37 -8.53
CA GLY A 183 17.19 -5.58 -7.55
C GLY A 183 18.25 -6.35 -6.74
N ILE A 184 18.34 -7.68 -6.87
CA ILE A 184 19.46 -8.49 -6.33
C ILE A 184 20.60 -8.54 -7.36
N ILE A 185 21.55 -7.64 -7.21
CA ILE A 185 22.68 -7.44 -8.13
C ILE A 185 23.94 -8.26 -7.76
N VAL A 186 23.90 -8.96 -6.62
CA VAL A 186 25.02 -9.80 -6.15
C VAL A 186 25.04 -11.20 -6.76
N CYS A 187 24.00 -11.58 -7.52
CA CYS A 187 23.85 -12.89 -8.14
C CYS A 187 23.76 -12.81 -9.68
N ASP A 188 24.32 -13.83 -10.34
CA ASP A 188 24.18 -14.10 -11.78
C ASP A 188 23.73 -15.56 -11.92
N GLY A 189 22.41 -15.76 -11.83
CA GLY A 189 21.81 -17.08 -11.59
C GLY A 189 22.26 -17.67 -10.26
N ASP A 190 22.55 -18.97 -10.25
CA ASP A 190 22.97 -19.70 -9.06
C ASP A 190 24.40 -19.36 -8.56
N GLN A 191 25.05 -18.33 -9.11
CA GLN A 191 26.46 -17.99 -8.85
C GLN A 191 26.61 -16.53 -8.43
N PRO A 192 27.60 -16.21 -7.57
CA PRO A 192 27.89 -14.81 -7.25
C PRO A 192 28.32 -14.02 -8.48
N ALA A 193 27.85 -12.77 -8.57
CA ALA A 193 28.21 -11.84 -9.63
C ALA A 193 29.73 -11.63 -9.72
N ASN A 194 30.23 -11.42 -10.94
CA ASN A 194 31.65 -11.23 -11.20
C ASN A 194 31.91 -10.07 -12.18
N PRO A 195 32.48 -8.93 -11.71
CA PRO A 195 32.96 -8.70 -10.35
C PRO A 195 31.82 -8.59 -9.34
N MET A 196 32.08 -9.01 -8.09
CA MET A 196 31.12 -8.85 -7.00
C MET A 196 30.98 -7.36 -6.65
N PRO A 197 29.76 -6.82 -6.66
CA PRO A 197 29.50 -5.43 -6.27
C PRO A 197 29.90 -5.17 -4.81
N MET A 198 30.39 -3.97 -4.51
CA MET A 198 30.67 -3.59 -3.12
C MET A 198 29.40 -3.11 -2.44
N ALA A 199 29.26 -3.34 -1.12
CA ALA A 199 28.08 -2.90 -0.36
C ALA A 199 27.77 -1.40 -0.50
N SER A 200 28.77 -0.55 -0.72
CA SER A 200 28.60 0.89 -0.98
C SER A 200 27.95 1.22 -2.33
N GLU A 201 27.78 0.23 -3.20
CA GLU A 201 27.22 0.36 -4.55
C GLU A 201 25.83 -0.27 -4.65
N PHE A 202 25.38 -1.00 -3.62
CA PHE A 202 24.11 -1.74 -3.64
C PHE A 202 22.94 -0.84 -4.00
N GLU A 203 22.75 0.28 -3.29
CA GLU A 203 21.64 1.20 -3.57
C GLU A 203 21.64 1.70 -5.02
N ALA A 204 22.80 2.11 -5.54
CA ALA A 204 22.88 2.66 -6.89
C ALA A 204 22.61 1.62 -7.97
N LEU A 205 23.12 0.40 -7.79
CA LEU A 205 22.97 -0.68 -8.77
C LEU A 205 21.62 -1.38 -8.67
N ALA A 206 21.08 -1.56 -7.48
CA ALA A 206 19.74 -2.12 -7.27
C ALA A 206 18.67 -1.17 -7.82
N ASN A 207 18.81 0.15 -7.60
CA ASN A 207 17.93 1.14 -8.23
C ASN A 207 18.04 1.14 -9.76
N ASP A 208 19.23 0.95 -10.33
CA ASP A 208 19.41 0.84 -11.79
C ASP A 208 18.76 -0.44 -12.32
N ALA A 209 18.88 -1.57 -11.62
CA ALA A 209 18.19 -2.81 -11.97
C ALA A 209 16.66 -2.62 -11.97
N CYS A 210 16.12 -1.94 -10.96
CA CYS A 210 14.68 -1.73 -10.77
C CYS A 210 14.09 -0.49 -11.46
N THR A 211 14.81 0.17 -12.39
CA THR A 211 14.28 1.34 -13.12
C THR A 211 14.78 1.45 -14.58
N ASN A 212 15.26 0.35 -15.16
CA ASN A 212 15.90 0.37 -16.49
C ASN A 212 15.02 -0.17 -17.63
N GLY A 213 13.80 -0.62 -17.33
CA GLY A 213 12.82 -1.15 -18.27
C GLY A 213 13.08 -2.60 -18.66
N GLN A 214 13.82 -3.35 -17.85
CA GLN A 214 14.08 -4.77 -18.07
C GLN A 214 13.39 -5.62 -16.98
N ASN A 215 13.32 -6.91 -17.25
CA ASN A 215 12.76 -7.91 -16.35
C ASN A 215 13.88 -8.91 -16.12
N GLU A 216 14.67 -8.64 -15.09
CA GLU A 216 15.94 -9.28 -14.82
C GLU A 216 15.72 -10.70 -14.28
N ASP A 217 14.62 -10.92 -13.56
CA ASP A 217 14.30 -12.21 -12.93
C ASP A 217 13.38 -13.11 -13.77
N GLY A 218 12.79 -12.59 -14.84
CA GLY A 218 11.96 -13.30 -15.79
C GLY A 218 10.51 -13.56 -15.33
N ASN A 219 10.01 -12.87 -14.30
CA ASN A 219 8.68 -13.11 -13.73
C ASN A 219 7.52 -12.37 -14.45
N ASN A 220 7.84 -11.46 -15.39
CA ASN A 220 6.97 -10.61 -16.22
C ASN A 220 6.47 -9.32 -15.57
N PHE A 221 6.95 -9.01 -14.37
CA PHE A 221 6.95 -7.68 -13.80
C PHE A 221 8.29 -7.02 -14.18
N ILE A 222 8.28 -5.70 -14.31
CA ILE A 222 9.42 -4.89 -14.76
C ILE A 222 9.58 -3.79 -13.73
N ASP A 223 10.81 -3.52 -13.29
CA ASP A 223 11.15 -2.37 -12.47
C ASP A 223 10.24 -2.23 -11.23
N CYS A 224 9.60 -1.07 -11.03
CA CYS A 224 8.78 -0.81 -9.85
C CYS A 224 7.41 -1.51 -9.88
N ALA A 225 7.03 -2.12 -11.02
CA ALA A 225 5.92 -3.08 -11.04
C ALA A 225 6.28 -4.39 -10.35
N ASP A 226 7.58 -4.70 -10.25
CA ASP A 226 8.05 -5.88 -9.55
C ASP A 226 8.00 -5.66 -8.04
N ASN A 227 7.27 -6.55 -7.36
CA ASN A 227 7.21 -6.54 -5.91
C ASN A 227 8.60 -6.75 -5.30
N ALA A 228 9.51 -7.49 -5.94
CA ALA A 228 10.90 -7.61 -5.51
C ALA A 228 11.58 -6.25 -5.36
N CYS A 229 11.37 -5.34 -6.32
CA CYS A 229 11.89 -3.97 -6.27
C CYS A 229 11.21 -3.11 -5.21
N LEU A 230 9.90 -3.27 -5.02
CA LEU A 230 9.17 -2.53 -3.97
C LEU A 230 9.60 -2.93 -2.57
N VAL A 231 9.86 -4.23 -2.38
CA VAL A 231 10.20 -4.74 -1.08
C VAL A 231 11.71 -4.49 -0.84
N ASN A 232 12.61 -4.84 -1.74
CA ASN A 232 14.06 -4.86 -1.49
C ASN A 232 14.57 -3.58 -0.78
N PRO A 233 15.16 -3.69 0.43
CA PRO A 233 15.54 -2.53 1.22
C PRO A 233 16.67 -1.71 0.59
N ASP A 234 17.44 -2.30 -0.33
CA ASP A 234 18.47 -1.60 -1.11
C ASP A 234 17.87 -0.75 -2.25
N VAL A 235 16.57 -0.89 -2.54
CA VAL A 235 15.88 -0.13 -3.59
C VAL A 235 15.12 1.04 -2.96
N THR A 236 15.53 2.24 -3.30
CA THR A 236 14.90 3.50 -2.84
C THR A 236 14.14 4.21 -3.97
N ALA A 237 14.42 3.87 -5.23
CA ALA A 237 13.87 4.55 -6.39
C ALA A 237 12.39 4.24 -6.67
N CYS A 238 11.88 3.10 -6.18
CA CYS A 238 10.48 2.70 -6.32
C CYS A 238 9.60 3.17 -5.15
N LYS A 239 10.19 3.86 -4.16
CA LYS A 239 9.45 4.34 -2.98
C LYS A 239 8.93 5.75 -3.25
N ASN A 240 7.65 6.00 -2.93
CA ASN A 240 6.97 7.30 -3.05
C ASN A 240 6.88 7.86 -4.48
N LEU A 241 6.73 6.98 -5.48
CA LEU A 241 6.47 7.40 -6.85
C LEU A 241 5.04 7.90 -7.04
N VAL A 242 4.84 8.72 -8.07
CA VAL A 242 3.53 9.28 -8.40
C VAL A 242 2.84 8.32 -9.34
N ARG A 243 1.68 7.82 -8.93
CA ARG A 243 0.88 6.88 -9.73
C ARG A 243 0.34 7.54 -10.99
N GLU A 244 0.35 6.81 -12.10
CA GLU A 244 -0.25 7.23 -13.36
C GLU A 244 -1.77 7.02 -13.36
N ASP A 245 -2.51 7.83 -12.60
CA ASP A 245 -3.97 7.70 -12.49
C ASP A 245 -4.74 9.02 -12.50
N SER A 246 -4.17 10.03 -13.17
CA SER A 246 -4.84 11.30 -13.46
C SER A 246 -4.62 11.72 -14.90
N ASN A 247 -5.48 12.58 -15.43
CA ASN A 247 -5.32 13.11 -16.79
C ASN A 247 -3.98 13.84 -16.99
N ALA A 248 -3.39 14.34 -15.90
CA ALA A 248 -2.11 15.03 -15.93
C ALA A 248 -0.91 14.09 -16.11
N PHE A 249 -0.96 12.91 -15.49
CA PHE A 249 0.12 11.91 -15.58
C PHE A 249 -0.07 11.02 -16.80
N CYS A 250 -1.31 10.59 -17.07
CA CYS A 250 -1.69 9.75 -18.21
C CYS A 250 -1.57 10.37 -19.62
N GLY A 251 -0.97 11.54 -19.75
CA GLY A 251 -0.82 12.24 -21.03
C GLY A 251 0.42 13.13 -21.12
N ASN A 252 1.41 12.93 -20.26
CA ASN A 252 2.61 13.76 -20.19
C ASN A 252 3.82 13.16 -20.94
N GLY A 253 3.74 11.91 -21.41
CA GLY A 253 4.83 11.24 -22.13
C GLY A 253 5.87 10.56 -21.25
N LEU A 254 5.61 10.37 -19.96
CA LEU A 254 6.52 9.82 -18.95
C LEU A 254 5.93 8.56 -18.34
N ASP A 255 6.82 7.67 -17.88
CA ASP A 255 6.51 6.56 -16.97
C ASP A 255 6.74 7.10 -15.54
N ASP A 256 5.69 7.59 -14.89
CA ASP A 256 5.81 8.35 -13.63
C ASP A 256 5.95 7.43 -12.41
N ASP A 257 5.40 6.22 -12.46
CA ASP A 257 5.54 5.19 -11.42
C ASP A 257 6.54 4.08 -11.75
N LYS A 258 7.21 4.18 -12.89
CA LYS A 258 8.35 3.34 -13.31
C LYS A 258 8.01 1.86 -13.35
N ASP A 259 6.80 1.56 -13.78
CA ASP A 259 6.27 0.20 -13.85
C ASP A 259 6.52 -0.44 -15.24
N GLY A 260 7.14 0.33 -16.15
CA GLY A 260 7.47 -0.07 -17.52
C GLY A 260 6.38 0.25 -18.54
N PHE A 261 5.22 0.74 -18.09
CA PHE A 261 4.17 1.30 -18.93
C PHE A 261 4.10 2.82 -18.74
N ALA A 262 3.60 3.52 -19.75
CA ALA A 262 3.53 4.99 -19.71
C ALA A 262 2.24 5.48 -20.34
N ASP A 263 1.67 6.53 -19.78
CA ASP A 263 0.46 7.18 -20.25
C ASP A 263 -0.68 6.18 -20.52
N CYS A 264 -1.31 6.22 -21.70
CA CYS A 264 -2.40 5.32 -22.04
C CYS A 264 -1.95 3.85 -22.17
N GLU A 265 -0.66 3.54 -22.30
CA GLU A 265 -0.24 2.13 -22.24
C GLU A 265 -0.22 1.61 -20.80
N ASP A 266 -0.25 2.52 -19.82
CA ASP A 266 -0.32 2.22 -18.39
C ASP A 266 -1.71 1.70 -17.95
N PRO A 267 -1.77 0.58 -17.20
CA PRO A 267 -3.02 0.04 -16.66
C PRO A 267 -3.74 0.99 -15.67
N GLY A 268 -3.01 1.78 -14.90
CA GLY A 268 -3.52 2.84 -14.03
C GLY A 268 -4.28 3.94 -14.77
N CYS A 269 -3.93 4.19 -16.04
CA CYS A 269 -4.60 5.14 -16.92
C CYS A 269 -5.85 4.61 -17.63
N GLN A 270 -6.21 3.33 -17.43
CA GLN A 270 -7.40 2.72 -18.03
C GLN A 270 -8.68 2.92 -17.18
N ARG A 271 -8.69 3.87 -16.25
CA ARG A 271 -9.79 4.10 -15.30
C ARG A 271 -10.82 5.10 -15.85
N GLU A 272 -12.07 4.94 -15.44
CA GLU A 272 -13.13 5.90 -15.75
C GLU A 272 -12.78 7.31 -15.24
N GLY A 273 -13.01 8.34 -16.05
CA GLY A 273 -12.65 9.73 -15.75
C GLY A 273 -11.25 10.17 -16.24
N ILE A 274 -10.48 9.26 -16.84
CA ILE A 274 -9.25 9.56 -17.59
C ILE A 274 -9.58 9.77 -19.07
N VAL A 275 -9.84 11.02 -19.44
CA VAL A 275 -10.32 11.42 -20.77
C VAL A 275 -9.22 11.65 -21.80
N VAL A 276 -7.95 11.68 -21.35
CA VAL A 276 -6.78 11.81 -22.24
C VAL A 276 -6.46 10.50 -22.97
N CYS A 277 -7.05 9.39 -22.54
CA CYS A 277 -6.89 8.07 -23.13
C CYS A 277 -8.18 7.56 -23.76
N ASN A 278 -8.04 6.69 -24.76
CA ASN A 278 -9.13 5.91 -25.34
C ASN A 278 -8.64 4.48 -25.45
N ALA A 279 -8.92 3.69 -24.41
CA ALA A 279 -8.20 2.45 -24.14
C ALA A 279 -6.68 2.72 -24.12
N ASN A 280 -5.89 1.84 -24.76
CA ASN A 280 -4.44 1.90 -24.69
C ASN A 280 -3.77 2.93 -25.61
N VAL A 281 -4.51 3.94 -26.09
CA VAL A 281 -3.96 4.97 -27.00
C VAL A 281 -4.43 6.37 -26.61
N PRO A 282 -3.63 7.41 -26.90
CA PRO A 282 -4.03 8.79 -26.66
C PRO A 282 -5.32 9.16 -27.39
N ALA A 283 -6.18 9.92 -26.70
CA ALA A 283 -7.41 10.46 -27.26
C ALA A 283 -7.13 11.33 -28.50
N ASN A 284 -8.02 11.27 -29.49
CA ASN A 284 -7.88 12.01 -30.75
C ASN A 284 -9.18 12.73 -31.14
N PRO A 285 -9.23 14.08 -31.10
CA PRO A 285 -8.13 14.97 -30.70
C PRO A 285 -7.83 14.89 -29.18
N MET A 286 -6.57 15.12 -28.79
CA MET A 286 -6.18 15.19 -27.39
C MET A 286 -6.92 16.35 -26.69
N PRO A 287 -7.67 16.10 -25.61
CA PRO A 287 -8.32 17.16 -24.85
C PRO A 287 -7.30 18.09 -24.19
N PRO A 288 -7.44 19.41 -24.33
CA PRO A 288 -6.58 20.35 -23.60
C PRO A 288 -6.95 20.37 -22.10
N PRO A 289 -6.01 20.73 -21.21
CA PRO A 289 -6.22 20.67 -19.75
C PRO A 289 -7.43 21.47 -19.23
N ASP A 290 -7.82 22.56 -19.91
CA ASP A 290 -9.00 23.34 -19.55
C ASP A 290 -10.33 22.62 -19.79
N GLN A 291 -10.32 21.45 -20.43
CA GLN A 291 -11.50 20.64 -20.73
C GLN A 291 -11.61 19.36 -19.91
N TRP A 292 -10.54 18.93 -19.22
CA TRP A 292 -10.52 17.64 -18.52
C TRP A 292 -11.69 17.47 -17.56
N THR A 293 -11.91 18.41 -16.65
CA THR A 293 -13.02 18.35 -15.69
C THR A 293 -14.39 18.23 -16.36
N ALA A 294 -14.63 18.97 -17.44
CA ALA A 294 -15.92 18.96 -18.11
C ALA A 294 -16.19 17.64 -18.82
N LEU A 295 -15.15 17.02 -19.39
CA LEU A 295 -15.23 15.74 -20.06
C LEU A 295 -15.30 14.59 -19.05
N ALA A 296 -14.46 14.60 -18.01
CA ALA A 296 -14.44 13.58 -16.97
C ALA A 296 -15.79 13.53 -16.22
N ASN A 297 -16.37 14.68 -15.88
CA ASN A 297 -17.71 14.73 -15.32
C ASN A 297 -18.79 14.19 -16.28
N ALA A 298 -18.61 14.36 -17.59
CA ALA A 298 -19.58 13.87 -18.58
C ALA A 298 -19.48 12.35 -18.77
N GLU A 299 -18.29 11.78 -18.59
CA GLU A 299 -18.06 10.34 -18.51
C GLU A 299 -18.69 9.78 -17.24
N CYS A 300 -18.29 10.31 -16.08
CA CYS A 300 -18.74 9.91 -14.75
C CYS A 300 -20.18 10.31 -14.37
N SER A 301 -21.06 10.58 -15.34
CA SER A 301 -22.49 10.82 -15.12
C SER A 301 -23.38 10.36 -16.29
N ASN A 302 -22.85 9.50 -17.16
CA ASN A 302 -23.51 9.04 -18.37
C ASN A 302 -24.33 7.75 -18.18
N GLY A 303 -24.22 7.08 -17.03
CA GLY A 303 -24.90 5.82 -16.71
C GLY A 303 -24.33 4.59 -17.42
N ALA A 304 -23.08 4.65 -17.87
CA ALA A 304 -22.34 3.58 -18.52
C ALA A 304 -21.11 3.17 -17.68
N THR A 305 -20.52 2.04 -18.04
CA THR A 305 -19.20 1.62 -17.56
C THR A 305 -18.25 1.88 -18.71
N ASP A 306 -17.33 2.83 -18.54
CA ASP A 306 -16.43 3.25 -19.61
C ASP A 306 -15.06 2.53 -19.54
N ASP A 307 -14.76 1.83 -18.43
CA ASP A 307 -13.55 1.01 -18.24
C ASP A 307 -13.81 -0.51 -18.11
N SER A 308 -15.06 -0.96 -18.29
CA SER A 308 -15.48 -2.37 -18.24
C SER A 308 -15.35 -3.10 -16.89
N ASN A 309 -15.22 -2.39 -15.77
CA ASN A 309 -15.10 -3.00 -14.43
C ASN A 309 -16.48 -3.29 -13.74
N ASN A 310 -17.61 -3.01 -14.42
CA ASN A 310 -19.01 -3.10 -13.98
C ASN A 310 -19.47 -2.06 -12.94
N PHE A 311 -18.60 -1.18 -12.49
CA PHE A 311 -18.98 0.02 -11.77
C PHE A 311 -19.33 1.11 -12.80
N ILE A 312 -20.18 2.04 -12.39
CA ILE A 312 -20.82 3.02 -13.28
C ILE A 312 -20.74 4.37 -12.59
N ASP A 313 -20.27 5.39 -13.30
CA ASP A 313 -20.24 6.77 -12.83
C ASP A 313 -19.58 6.89 -11.44
N CYS A 314 -20.15 7.68 -10.53
CA CYS A 314 -19.64 7.89 -9.18
C CYS A 314 -19.64 6.66 -8.25
N ALA A 315 -20.21 5.52 -8.67
CA ALA A 315 -20.01 4.26 -7.96
C ALA A 315 -18.69 3.58 -8.35
N ASP A 316 -18.02 4.07 -9.39
CA ASP A 316 -16.69 3.67 -9.82
C ASP A 316 -15.61 4.48 -9.08
N PHE A 317 -14.58 3.79 -8.59
CA PHE A 317 -13.43 4.42 -7.96
C PHE A 317 -12.56 5.21 -8.94
N GLY A 318 -12.57 4.90 -10.23
CA GLY A 318 -12.00 5.75 -11.27
C GLY A 318 -12.60 7.15 -11.20
N CYS A 319 -13.93 7.22 -11.19
CA CYS A 319 -14.65 8.48 -11.09
C CYS A 319 -14.56 9.14 -9.71
N SER A 320 -14.80 8.40 -8.63
CA SER A 320 -14.88 9.00 -7.29
C SER A 320 -13.53 9.51 -6.78
N LEU A 321 -12.42 8.86 -7.18
CA LEU A 321 -11.07 9.23 -6.77
C LEU A 321 -10.36 10.13 -7.78
N SER A 322 -10.91 10.31 -8.99
CA SER A 322 -10.28 11.16 -10.00
C SER A 322 -10.23 12.63 -9.53
N PRO A 323 -9.05 13.28 -9.58
CA PRO A 323 -8.92 14.69 -9.20
C PRO A 323 -9.65 15.63 -10.16
N ASP A 324 -9.92 15.18 -11.39
CA ASP A 324 -10.63 15.96 -12.41
C ASP A 324 -12.15 15.80 -12.33
N VAL A 325 -12.67 14.89 -11.51
CA VAL A 325 -14.11 14.68 -11.32
C VAL A 325 -14.62 15.50 -10.12
N THR A 326 -15.67 16.28 -10.37
CA THR A 326 -16.30 17.20 -9.41
C THR A 326 -17.81 17.03 -9.29
N ILE A 327 -18.42 16.19 -10.13
CA ILE A 327 -19.87 15.95 -10.13
C ILE A 327 -20.30 14.90 -9.11
N CYS A 328 -19.37 14.04 -8.69
CA CYS A 328 -19.66 13.05 -7.66
C CYS A 328 -19.92 13.74 -6.32
N PRO A 329 -20.87 13.24 -5.51
CA PRO A 329 -21.05 13.76 -4.17
C PRO A 329 -19.78 13.50 -3.35
N GLU A 330 -19.54 14.35 -2.36
CA GLU A 330 -18.32 14.31 -1.54
C GLU A 330 -17.05 14.65 -2.33
N ALA A 331 -17.18 15.51 -3.34
CA ALA A 331 -16.07 15.86 -4.22
C ALA A 331 -15.19 17.02 -3.72
N ASN A 332 -15.53 17.66 -2.60
CA ASN A 332 -14.84 18.83 -2.08
C ASN A 332 -14.87 18.94 -0.55
N ASP A 333 -13.97 19.75 0.01
CA ASP A 333 -13.82 19.99 1.45
C ASP A 333 -15.10 20.40 2.18
N ALA A 334 -16.02 21.12 1.52
CA ALA A 334 -17.25 21.54 2.18
C ALA A 334 -18.22 20.38 2.39
N GLU A 335 -18.26 19.43 1.45
CA GLU A 335 -19.09 18.22 1.54
C GLU A 335 -18.45 17.15 2.43
N CYS A 336 -17.12 17.17 2.57
CA CYS A 336 -16.38 16.25 3.45
C CYS A 336 -16.21 16.78 4.89
N SER A 337 -16.99 17.78 5.30
CA SER A 337 -16.96 18.33 6.66
C SER A 337 -18.31 18.88 7.13
N ASP A 338 -19.42 18.47 6.49
CA ASP A 338 -20.77 18.96 6.79
C ASP A 338 -21.62 17.99 7.64
N ASN A 339 -21.06 16.83 8.02
CA ASN A 339 -21.72 15.77 8.78
C ASN A 339 -22.93 15.17 8.08
N LEU A 340 -22.95 15.19 6.75
CA LEU A 340 -23.97 14.57 5.93
C LEU A 340 -23.37 13.46 5.07
N ASP A 341 -24.14 12.39 4.87
CA ASP A 341 -23.86 11.34 3.89
C ASP A 341 -24.40 11.83 2.53
N ASN A 342 -23.53 12.46 1.74
CA ASN A 342 -23.95 13.16 0.53
C ASN A 342 -24.13 12.22 -0.67
N ASN A 343 -23.58 11.01 -0.61
CA ASN A 343 -23.70 9.98 -1.66
C ASN A 343 -24.68 8.84 -1.29
N GLY A 344 -25.16 8.78 -0.05
CA GLY A 344 -26.14 7.81 0.46
C GLY A 344 -25.58 6.41 0.75
N ASN A 345 -24.27 6.26 0.94
CA ASN A 345 -23.60 4.97 1.12
C ASN A 345 -23.43 4.57 2.61
N THR A 346 -23.98 5.36 3.53
CA THR A 346 -23.96 5.23 5.00
C THR A 346 -22.69 5.69 5.72
N PHE A 347 -21.66 6.10 4.98
CA PHE A 347 -20.47 6.75 5.52
C PHE A 347 -20.64 8.28 5.40
N VAL A 348 -19.94 9.04 6.24
CA VAL A 348 -20.15 10.49 6.40
C VAL A 348 -18.79 11.16 6.49
N ASP A 349 -18.62 12.27 5.75
CA ASP A 349 -17.40 13.07 5.74
C ASP A 349 -16.16 12.17 5.53
N CYS A 350 -15.11 12.34 6.33
CA CYS A 350 -13.87 11.59 6.21
C CYS A 350 -13.99 10.10 6.56
N ALA A 351 -15.13 9.64 7.10
CA ALA A 351 -15.41 8.21 7.20
C ALA A 351 -15.76 7.58 5.85
N ASP A 352 -16.05 8.40 4.84
CA ASP A 352 -16.29 7.99 3.48
C ASP A 352 -14.99 7.99 2.67
N ASN A 353 -14.77 6.90 1.93
CA ASN A 353 -13.64 6.76 1.02
C ASN A 353 -13.62 7.81 -0.10
N SER A 354 -14.78 8.34 -0.47
CA SER A 354 -14.93 9.43 -1.44
C SER A 354 -14.27 10.72 -0.94
N CYS A 355 -14.21 10.88 0.38
CA CYS A 355 -13.49 11.94 1.06
C CYS A 355 -12.04 11.55 1.42
N SER A 356 -11.85 10.48 2.20
CA SER A 356 -10.55 10.13 2.79
C SER A 356 -9.48 9.69 1.78
N ARG A 357 -9.88 9.19 0.61
CA ARG A 357 -8.95 8.73 -0.43
C ARG A 357 -8.79 9.67 -1.61
N LYS A 358 -9.56 10.76 -1.68
CA LYS A 358 -9.51 11.70 -2.79
C LYS A 358 -8.48 12.78 -2.49
N ALA A 359 -7.31 12.72 -3.14
CA ALA A 359 -6.17 13.61 -2.87
C ALA A 359 -6.47 15.13 -3.01
N SER A 360 -7.57 15.52 -3.67
CA SER A 360 -8.00 16.92 -3.75
C SER A 360 -8.69 17.44 -2.48
N ILE A 361 -9.11 16.55 -1.58
CA ILE A 361 -9.78 16.88 -0.33
C ILE A 361 -8.72 17.21 0.71
N THR A 362 -8.72 18.41 1.27
CA THR A 362 -7.73 18.82 2.28
C THR A 362 -8.33 18.92 3.69
N VAL A 363 -9.66 18.83 3.80
CA VAL A 363 -10.36 18.92 5.09
C VAL A 363 -10.25 17.64 5.91
N CYS A 364 -10.21 16.50 5.22
CA CYS A 364 -9.81 15.26 5.81
C CYS A 364 -8.29 15.31 5.88
N GLY A 365 -7.72 15.04 7.06
CA GLY A 365 -6.36 14.52 7.04
C GLY A 365 -6.37 13.25 6.19
N HIS A 366 -5.25 12.92 5.57
CA HIS A 366 -5.21 11.72 4.76
C HIS A 366 -4.45 10.67 5.53
N GLU A 367 -5.17 9.68 6.03
CA GLU A 367 -4.62 8.39 6.46
C GLU A 367 -4.27 7.56 5.23
N LEU A 368 -3.36 8.10 4.42
CA LEU A 368 -2.85 7.48 3.22
C LEU A 368 -1.35 7.22 3.34
N SER A 369 -0.67 7.99 4.21
CA SER A 369 0.70 7.72 4.56
C SER A 369 0.76 6.64 5.62
N PHE A 370 1.85 5.88 5.61
CA PHE A 370 2.12 4.91 6.65
C PHE A 370 2.07 5.52 8.06
N ALA A 371 2.62 6.73 8.23
CA ALA A 371 2.69 7.43 9.51
C ALA A 371 1.30 7.79 10.04
N ASP A 372 0.41 8.24 9.17
CA ASP A 372 -0.98 8.54 9.54
C ASP A 372 -1.81 7.26 9.75
N CYS A 373 -1.36 6.12 9.21
CA CYS A 373 -2.06 4.83 9.31
C CYS A 373 -1.50 3.89 10.38
N SER A 374 -0.61 4.36 11.25
CA SER A 374 0.02 3.55 12.29
C SER A 374 0.27 4.29 13.62
N ASP A 375 -0.19 5.54 13.75
CA ASP A 375 0.08 6.40 14.90
C ASP A 375 -0.95 6.24 16.03
N GLY A 376 -1.92 5.34 15.87
CA GLY A 376 -2.90 5.04 16.91
C GLY A 376 -3.95 6.14 17.09
N VAL A 377 -4.03 7.10 16.17
CA VAL A 377 -5.08 8.11 16.12
C VAL A 377 -5.78 8.06 14.76
N SER A 378 -6.95 8.68 14.68
CA SER A 378 -7.54 8.98 13.38
C SER A 378 -7.03 10.35 12.95
N ASN A 379 -6.20 10.38 11.92
CA ASN A 379 -5.67 11.58 11.27
C ASN A 379 -6.66 12.12 10.25
N ASP A 380 -7.54 11.28 9.70
CA ASP A 380 -8.53 11.71 8.72
C ASP A 380 -9.82 12.24 9.35
N GLY A 381 -10.02 12.04 10.66
CA GLY A 381 -11.15 12.58 11.40
C GLY A 381 -12.37 11.67 11.41
N ASN A 382 -12.21 10.42 10.99
CA ASN A 382 -13.23 9.40 11.04
C ASN A 382 -13.12 8.54 12.33
N PRO A 383 -14.08 7.64 12.63
CA PRO A 383 -14.08 6.87 13.88
C PRO A 383 -13.18 5.63 13.86
N PHE A 384 -12.59 5.31 12.71
CA PHE A 384 -11.66 4.22 12.50
C PHE A 384 -10.23 4.74 12.65
N VAL A 385 -9.35 3.89 13.15
CA VAL A 385 -7.98 4.24 13.51
C VAL A 385 -7.07 3.24 12.83
N ASP A 386 -6.05 3.72 12.14
CA ASP A 386 -5.01 2.91 11.52
C ASP A 386 -5.60 1.77 10.65
N CYS A 387 -5.38 0.52 11.03
CA CYS A 387 -5.78 -0.66 10.26
C CYS A 387 -7.20 -1.13 10.44
N ASP A 388 -7.92 -0.51 11.37
CA ASP A 388 -9.37 -0.55 11.36
C ASP A 388 -9.94 0.47 10.37
N ASP A 389 -9.11 1.41 9.87
CA ASP A 389 -9.44 2.34 8.80
C ASP A 389 -9.25 1.70 7.41
N PHE A 390 -10.25 1.87 6.54
CA PHE A 390 -10.16 1.37 5.18
C PHE A 390 -9.20 2.20 4.33
N ALA A 391 -9.06 3.51 4.53
CA ALA A 391 -8.11 4.38 3.82
C ALA A 391 -6.68 3.83 3.89
N CYS A 392 -6.33 3.26 5.04
CA CYS A 392 -5.05 2.62 5.31
C CYS A 392 -4.82 1.27 4.62
N GLY A 393 -5.84 0.66 4.01
CA GLY A 393 -5.73 -0.65 3.36
C GLY A 393 -4.75 -0.72 2.18
N SER A 394 -4.29 0.43 1.68
CA SER A 394 -3.29 0.57 0.62
C SER A 394 -2.02 1.31 1.08
N SER A 395 -1.97 1.80 2.32
CA SER A 395 -0.86 2.62 2.88
C SER A 395 0.40 1.83 3.25
N GLY A 396 0.40 0.51 3.01
CA GLY A 396 1.43 -0.39 3.54
C GLY A 396 1.24 -0.70 5.02
N ALA A 397 0.70 0.18 5.88
CA ALA A 397 0.55 -0.05 7.32
C ALA A 397 -0.38 -1.23 7.68
N CYS A 398 -1.37 -1.48 6.83
CA CYS A 398 -2.52 -2.32 7.17
C CYS A 398 -2.66 -3.52 6.23
N VAL A 399 -1.68 -4.40 6.31
CA VAL A 399 -1.71 -5.71 5.65
C VAL A 399 -2.09 -6.78 6.69
N LYS A 400 -3.20 -7.48 6.44
CA LYS A 400 -3.64 -8.65 7.23
C LYS A 400 -2.86 -9.91 6.89
#